data_AF-A0A811MVT9-F1
#
_entry.id   AF-A0A811MVT9-F1
#
_cell.length_a   1.000
_cell.length_b   1.000
_cell.length_c   1.000
_cell.angle_alpha   90.00
_cell.angle_beta   90.00
_cell.angle_gamma   90.00
#
_symmetry.space_group_name_H-M   'P 1'
#
loop_
_entity.id
_entity.type
_entity.pdbx_description
1 polymer ?
#
loop_
_entity_poly.entity_id
_entity_poly.type
_entity_poly.pdbx_seq_one_letter_code
_entity_poly.pdbx_strand_id
1 'polypeptide(L)'
;MASRHCSGWGSVLFLSMLSMVSAALVESNRLQIAHAEGLVHGEVAVPMSILWQGPQYFLIGAGEVFSIGLQEFFYEESPDAMRSICLAFSFANDSAGYYLSSFIVSLVPVFTARGGGSPGWIPDNLNEGHLDRFYWMMAGLSFLNLLAFIFCAMRYKSKKFS
;
A
#
# COMPACT_ATOMS: atom_id res chain seq x y z
N MET A 1 12.39 15.57 -20.64
CA MET A 1 11.10 14.95 -20.26
C MET A 1 11.23 13.74 -19.32
N ALA A 2 11.93 12.65 -19.68
CA ALA A 2 11.92 11.40 -18.88
C ALA A 2 12.29 11.50 -17.38
N SER A 3 13.10 12.49 -16.96
CA SER A 3 13.46 12.67 -15.53
C SER A 3 12.35 13.33 -14.72
N ARG A 4 11.47 14.13 -15.36
CA ARG A 4 10.35 14.78 -14.68
C ARG A 4 9.22 13.78 -14.43
N HIS A 5 8.95 12.87 -15.38
CA HIS A 5 7.95 11.81 -15.19
C HIS A 5 8.36 10.82 -14.10
N CYS A 6 9.63 10.38 -14.12
CA CYS A 6 10.13 9.46 -13.10
C CYS A 6 10.11 10.07 -11.68
N SER A 7 10.30 11.38 -11.56
CA SER A 7 10.17 12.10 -10.29
C SER A 7 8.73 12.17 -9.77
N GLY A 8 7.74 12.26 -10.66
CA GLY A 8 6.32 12.27 -10.30
C GLY A 8 5.86 10.93 -9.74
N TRP A 9 6.14 9.83 -10.45
CA TRP A 9 5.81 8.48 -9.99
C TRP A 9 6.51 8.11 -8.68
N GLY A 10 7.76 8.55 -8.48
CA GLY A 10 8.46 8.39 -7.20
C GLY A 10 7.80 9.13 -6.04
N SER A 11 7.20 10.29 -6.30
CA SER A 11 6.48 11.06 -5.28
C SER A 11 5.19 10.36 -4.84
N VAL A 12 4.45 9.76 -5.79
CA VAL A 12 3.25 8.96 -5.49
C VAL A 12 3.62 7.75 -4.62
N LEU A 13 4.67 7.01 -5.00
CA LEU A 13 5.14 5.86 -4.22
C LEU A 13 5.60 6.24 -2.80
N PHE A 14 6.22 7.42 -2.65
CA PHE A 14 6.62 7.95 -1.35
C PHE A 14 5.41 8.28 -0.46
N LEU A 15 4.38 8.92 -1.01
CA LEU A 15 3.13 9.20 -0.29
C LEU A 15 2.43 7.89 0.12
N SER A 16 2.41 6.87 -0.75
CA SER A 16 1.88 5.54 -0.41
C SER A 16 2.64 4.88 0.74
N MET A 17 3.98 4.99 0.76
CA MET A 17 4.79 4.49 1.86
C MET A 17 4.46 5.19 3.19
N LEU A 18 4.35 6.52 3.18
CA LEU A 18 3.99 7.28 4.37
C LEU A 18 2.60 6.91 4.89
N SER A 19 1.64 6.69 3.99
CA SER A 19 0.31 6.20 4.35
C SER A 19 0.38 4.85 5.05
N MET A 20 1.12 3.89 4.49
CA MET A 20 1.25 2.54 5.09
C MET A 20 1.94 2.59 6.46
N VAL A 21 2.93 3.47 6.64
CA VAL A 21 3.58 3.70 7.94
C VAL A 21 2.59 4.29 8.94
N SER A 22 1.79 5.29 8.53
CA SER A 22 0.77 5.87 9.41
C SER A 22 -0.28 4.83 9.84
N ALA A 23 -0.70 3.94 8.93
CA ALA A 23 -1.59 2.83 9.23
C ALA A 23 -1.00 1.88 10.28
N ALA A 24 0.26 1.48 10.10
CA ALA A 24 0.96 0.59 11.01
C ALA A 24 1.12 1.20 12.42
N LEU A 25 1.38 2.52 12.51
CA LEU A 25 1.47 3.23 13.79
C LEU A 25 0.13 3.29 14.52
N VAL A 26 -0.95 3.62 13.79
CA VAL A 26 -2.31 3.67 14.35
C VAL A 26 -2.72 2.29 14.86
N GLU A 27 -2.44 1.23 14.10
CA GLU A 27 -2.77 -0.13 14.51
C GLU A 27 -1.93 -0.60 15.70
N SER A 28 -0.63 -0.27 15.72
CA SER A 28 0.24 -0.57 16.86
C SER A 28 -0.28 0.09 18.15
N ASN A 29 -0.75 1.34 18.04
CA ASN A 29 -1.34 2.07 19.18
C ASN A 29 -2.70 1.46 19.59
N ARG A 30 -3.53 1.02 18.62
CA ARG A 30 -4.81 0.34 18.89
C ARG A 30 -4.60 -0.96 19.66
N LEU A 31 -3.64 -1.76 19.22
CA LEU A 31 -3.30 -3.03 19.86
C LEU A 31 -2.77 -2.81 21.28
N GLN A 32 -1.91 -1.80 21.49
CA GLN A 32 -1.39 -1.46 22.83
C GLN A 32 -2.50 -1.11 23.82
N ILE A 33 -3.51 -0.33 23.39
CA ILE A 33 -4.66 0.01 24.23
C ILE A 33 -5.51 -1.25 24.52
N ALA A 34 -5.71 -2.12 23.53
CA ALA A 34 -6.42 -3.38 23.74
C ALA A 34 -5.74 -4.28 24.79
N HIS A 35 -4.40 -4.34 24.77
CA HIS A 35 -3.60 -5.06 25.77
C HIS A 35 -3.67 -4.42 27.15
N ALA A 36 -3.58 -3.08 27.24
CA ALA A 36 -3.60 -2.35 28.51
C ALA A 36 -4.95 -2.46 29.23
N GLU A 37 -6.05 -2.45 28.49
CA GLU A 37 -7.42 -2.53 29.02
C GLU A 37 -7.89 -4.00 29.21
N GLY A 38 -7.05 -4.99 28.90
CA GLY A 38 -7.40 -6.41 29.01
C GLY A 38 -8.51 -6.86 28.05
N LEU A 39 -8.78 -6.07 27.00
CA LEU A 39 -9.83 -6.30 26.00
C LEU A 39 -9.42 -7.30 24.92
N VAL A 40 -8.23 -7.91 25.04
CA VAL A 40 -7.64 -8.85 24.08
C VAL A 40 -8.56 -10.04 23.78
N HIS A 41 -9.27 -10.55 24.78
CA HIS A 41 -10.15 -11.72 24.65
C HIS A 41 -11.63 -11.36 24.42
N GLY A 42 -11.99 -10.08 24.41
CA GLY A 42 -13.34 -9.64 24.09
C GLY A 42 -13.43 -9.13 22.66
N GLU A 43 -14.49 -9.48 21.93
CA GLU A 43 -14.86 -8.81 20.66
C GLU A 43 -15.41 -7.39 20.92
N VAL A 44 -14.78 -6.64 21.82
CA VAL A 44 -15.17 -5.28 22.19
C VAL A 44 -14.29 -4.32 21.41
N ALA A 45 -14.91 -3.33 20.78
CA ALA A 45 -14.19 -2.27 20.08
C ALA A 45 -13.30 -1.51 21.06
N VAL A 46 -12.02 -1.34 20.71
CA VAL A 46 -11.09 -0.49 21.46
C VAL A 46 -11.65 0.94 21.47
N PRO A 47 -11.73 1.61 22.63
CA PRO A 47 -12.25 2.98 22.73
C PRO A 47 -11.26 3.98 22.11
N MET A 48 -11.18 4.00 20.78
CA MET A 48 -10.35 4.90 19.99
C MET A 48 -11.22 5.73 19.07
N SER A 49 -10.89 7.02 18.94
CA SER A 49 -11.57 7.88 17.97
C SER A 49 -11.17 7.51 16.54
N ILE A 50 -12.15 7.46 15.64
CA ILE A 50 -11.91 7.23 14.20
C ILE A 50 -11.02 8.29 13.56
N LEU A 51 -10.89 9.47 14.20
CA LEU A 51 -10.02 10.55 13.73
C LEU A 51 -8.54 10.16 13.64
N TRP A 52 -8.10 9.10 14.35
CA TRP A 52 -6.74 8.58 14.26
C TRP A 52 -6.39 8.00 12.88
N GLN A 53 -7.38 7.59 12.09
CA GLN A 53 -7.16 7.14 10.70
C GLN A 53 -7.11 8.30 9.70
N GLY A 54 -7.45 9.52 10.13
CA GLY A 54 -7.44 10.73 9.29
C GLY A 54 -6.13 10.95 8.52
N PRO A 55 -4.94 10.85 9.16
CA PRO A 55 -3.65 11.01 8.48
C PRO A 55 -3.44 10.00 7.34
N GLN A 56 -3.82 8.74 7.56
CA GLN A 56 -3.66 7.68 6.55
C GLN A 56 -4.53 7.98 5.32
N TYR A 57 -5.82 8.27 5.52
CA TYR A 57 -6.74 8.55 4.42
C TYR A 57 -6.40 9.82 3.67
N PHE A 58 -5.92 10.86 4.37
CA PHE A 58 -5.45 12.08 3.73
C PHE A 58 -4.27 11.82 2.78
N LEU A 59 -3.29 11.02 3.22
CA LEU A 59 -2.12 10.68 2.41
C LEU A 59 -2.48 9.83 1.19
N ILE A 60 -3.42 8.89 1.34
CA ILE A 60 -3.94 8.08 0.21
C ILE A 60 -4.61 9.00 -0.81
N GLY A 61 -5.54 9.85 -0.37
CA GLY A 61 -6.26 10.76 -1.26
C GLY A 61 -5.33 11.75 -1.98
N ALA A 62 -4.33 12.28 -1.28
CA ALA A 62 -3.30 13.11 -1.91
C ALA A 62 -2.55 12.32 -3.01
N GLY A 63 -2.13 11.09 -2.72
CA GLY A 63 -1.47 10.21 -3.67
C GLY A 63 -2.31 9.91 -4.91
N GLU A 64 -3.60 9.63 -4.74
CA GLU A 64 -4.53 9.36 -5.85
C GLU A 64 -4.70 10.57 -6.78
N VAL A 65 -4.88 11.78 -6.22
CA VAL A 65 -4.99 13.01 -7.02
C VAL A 65 -3.72 13.25 -7.83
N PHE A 66 -2.54 13.05 -7.23
CA PHE A 66 -1.28 13.13 -7.96
C PHE A 66 -1.17 12.05 -9.06
N SER A 67 -1.62 10.83 -8.79
CA SER A 67 -1.60 9.73 -9.76
C SER A 67 -2.49 10.01 -10.96
N ILE A 68 -3.71 10.51 -10.74
CA ILE A 68 -4.64 10.90 -11.81
C ILE A 68 -4.02 12.01 -12.67
N GLY A 69 -3.44 13.04 -12.06
CA GLY A 69 -2.77 14.12 -12.80
C GLY A 69 -1.59 13.64 -13.64
N LEU A 70 -0.81 12.67 -13.15
CA LEU A 70 0.26 12.04 -13.93
C LEU A 70 -0.26 11.17 -15.07
N GLN A 71 -1.40 10.49 -14.87
CA GLN A 71 -2.03 9.64 -15.87
C GLN A 71 -2.67 10.45 -16.99
N GLU A 72 -3.37 11.55 -16.68
CA GLU A 72 -3.91 12.49 -17.68
C GLU A 72 -2.79 13.11 -18.52
N PHE A 73 -1.71 13.55 -17.87
CA PHE A 73 -0.55 14.08 -18.58
C PHE A 73 0.06 13.04 -19.55
N PHE A 74 0.20 11.78 -19.11
CA PHE A 74 0.72 10.71 -19.96
C PHE A 74 -0.23 10.37 -21.11
N TYR A 75 -1.53 10.47 -20.87
CA TYR A 75 -2.56 10.30 -21.89
C TYR A 75 -2.50 11.39 -22.97
N GLU A 76 -2.33 12.65 -22.57
CA GLU A 76 -2.22 13.79 -23.50
C GLU A 76 -0.96 13.70 -24.39
N GLU A 77 0.19 13.34 -23.81
CA GLU A 77 1.46 13.20 -24.52
C GLU A 77 1.55 11.95 -25.41
N SER A 78 0.62 11.00 -25.28
CA SER A 78 0.61 9.77 -26.08
C SER A 78 -0.01 9.99 -27.47
N PRO A 79 0.53 9.38 -28.54
CA PRO A 79 -0.07 9.41 -29.87
C PRO A 79 -1.51 8.87 -29.85
N ASP A 80 -2.41 9.43 -30.67
CA ASP A 80 -3.85 9.10 -30.67
C ASP A 80 -4.14 7.58 -30.77
N ALA A 81 -3.36 6.85 -31.56
CA ALA A 81 -3.50 5.40 -31.73
C ALA A 81 -3.10 4.58 -30.48
N MET A 82 -2.27 5.13 -29.59
CA MET A 82 -1.75 4.44 -28.40
C MET A 82 -2.48 4.81 -27.10
N ARG A 83 -3.27 5.89 -27.12
CA ARG A 83 -4.03 6.38 -25.96
C ARG A 83 -4.94 5.32 -25.34
N SER A 84 -5.71 4.62 -26.17
CA SER A 84 -6.61 3.54 -25.72
C SER A 84 -5.85 2.37 -25.09
N ILE A 85 -4.72 1.98 -25.68
CA ILE A 85 -3.86 0.90 -25.16
C ILE A 85 -3.23 1.30 -23.82
N CYS A 86 -2.81 2.56 -23.67
CA CYS A 86 -2.24 3.05 -22.41
C CYS A 86 -3.26 3.02 -21.26
N LEU A 87 -4.49 3.46 -21.51
CA LEU A 87 -5.56 3.38 -20.50
C LEU A 87 -5.88 1.93 -20.15
N ALA A 88 -6.00 1.06 -21.16
CA ALA A 88 -6.24 -0.37 -20.94
C ALA A 88 -5.14 -1.02 -20.10
N PHE A 89 -3.87 -0.67 -20.34
CA PHE A 89 -2.75 -1.15 -19.53
C PHE A 89 -2.79 -0.63 -18.09
N SER A 90 -3.21 0.62 -17.89
CA SER A 90 -3.36 1.21 -16.55
C SER A 90 -4.44 0.48 -15.74
N PHE A 91 -5.62 0.26 -16.32
CA PHE A 91 -6.68 -0.52 -15.67
C PHE A 91 -6.31 -1.98 -15.44
N ALA A 92 -5.56 -2.59 -16.37
CA ALA A 92 -5.06 -3.96 -16.19
C ALA A 92 -4.06 -4.03 -15.02
N ASN A 93 -3.20 -3.03 -14.88
CA ASN A 93 -2.29 -2.91 -13.74
C ASN A 93 -3.07 -2.76 -12.42
N ASP A 94 -4.09 -1.91 -12.37
CA ASP A 94 -4.92 -1.73 -11.17
C ASP A 94 -5.64 -3.04 -10.79
N SER A 95 -6.22 -3.71 -11.79
CA SER A 95 -6.88 -5.01 -11.60
C SER A 95 -5.91 -6.07 -11.06
N ALA A 96 -4.69 -6.12 -11.63
CA ALA A 96 -3.64 -7.01 -11.14
C ALA A 96 -3.25 -6.69 -9.70
N GLY A 97 -3.19 -5.41 -9.32
CA GLY A 97 -2.95 -4.96 -7.95
C GLY A 97 -4.03 -5.45 -6.97
N TYR A 98 -5.31 -5.35 -7.34
CA TYR A 98 -6.40 -5.86 -6.52
C TYR A 98 -6.35 -7.38 -6.35
N TYR A 99 -6.07 -8.13 -7.41
CA TYR A 99 -5.90 -9.57 -7.32
C TYR A 99 -4.71 -9.96 -6.44
N LEU A 100 -3.58 -9.27 -6.58
CA LEU A 100 -2.41 -9.49 -5.75
C LEU A 100 -2.72 -9.22 -4.26
N SER A 101 -3.46 -8.15 -3.97
CA SER A 101 -3.89 -7.84 -2.60
C SER A 101 -4.75 -8.97 -2.02
N SER A 102 -5.75 -9.43 -2.77
CA SER A 102 -6.62 -10.54 -2.36
C SER A 102 -5.82 -11.84 -2.14
N PHE A 103 -4.86 -12.10 -3.02
CA PHE A 103 -3.97 -13.26 -2.92
C PHE A 103 -3.10 -13.19 -1.66
N ILE A 104 -2.49 -12.04 -1.35
CA ILE A 104 -1.70 -11.84 -0.13
C ILE A 104 -2.54 -12.07 1.11
N VAL A 105 -3.73 -11.47 1.18
CA VAL A 105 -4.65 -11.64 2.33
C VAL A 105 -5.07 -13.09 2.50
N SER A 106 -5.27 -13.82 1.41
CA SER A 106 -5.62 -15.26 1.44
C SER A 106 -4.42 -16.14 1.85
N LEU A 107 -3.20 -15.77 1.46
CA LEU A 107 -1.99 -16.52 1.78
C LEU A 107 -1.50 -16.30 3.22
N VAL A 108 -1.68 -15.11 3.77
CA VAL A 108 -1.19 -14.76 5.11
C VAL A 108 -1.68 -15.76 6.17
N PRO A 109 -2.98 -16.10 6.26
CA PRO A 109 -3.46 -17.14 7.18
C PRO A 109 -2.81 -18.49 6.94
N VAL A 110 -2.60 -18.91 5.68
CA VAL A 110 -2.01 -20.22 5.34
C VAL A 110 -0.57 -20.33 5.85
N PHE A 111 0.23 -19.28 5.73
CA PHE A 111 1.62 -19.28 6.21
C PHE A 111 1.75 -18.97 7.71
N THR A 112 0.82 -18.23 8.29
CA THR A 112 0.90 -17.78 9.69
C THR A 112 0.14 -18.67 10.66
N ALA A 113 -0.83 -19.45 10.19
CA ALA A 113 -1.46 -20.51 10.98
C ALA A 113 -0.49 -21.69 11.11
N ARG A 114 0.34 -21.68 12.16
CA ARG A 114 1.13 -22.86 12.54
C ARG A 114 0.16 -23.99 12.88
N GLY A 115 0.27 -25.11 12.16
CA GLY A 115 -0.60 -26.27 12.30
C GLY A 115 -0.77 -26.66 13.77
N GLY A 116 -2.02 -26.58 14.25
CA GLY A 116 -2.37 -26.89 15.66
C GLY A 116 -3.29 -25.91 16.38
N GLY A 117 -4.14 -25.14 15.68
CA GLY A 117 -5.22 -24.36 16.33
C GLY A 117 -4.89 -22.91 16.71
N SER A 118 -3.80 -22.33 16.20
CA SER A 118 -3.53 -20.89 16.33
C SER A 118 -4.16 -20.11 15.17
N PRO A 119 -4.89 -19.01 15.40
CA PRO A 119 -5.79 -18.43 14.40
C PRO A 119 -5.09 -17.50 13.36
N GLY A 120 -3.75 -17.56 13.24
CA GLY A 120 -2.98 -16.81 12.25
C GLY A 120 -2.79 -15.32 12.59
N TRP A 121 -2.22 -14.53 11.67
CA TRP A 121 -2.10 -13.07 11.85
C TRP A 121 -3.41 -12.32 11.62
N ILE A 122 -4.37 -12.91 10.91
CA ILE A 122 -5.71 -12.37 10.63
C ILE A 122 -6.77 -13.38 11.08
N PRO A 123 -6.99 -13.53 12.40
CA PRO A 123 -8.08 -14.31 12.97
C PRO A 123 -9.43 -13.55 12.91
N ASP A 124 -10.55 -14.26 13.06
CA ASP A 124 -11.89 -13.64 13.16
C ASP A 124 -11.96 -12.60 14.29
N ASN A 125 -11.25 -12.84 15.40
CA ASN A 125 -11.07 -11.86 16.47
C ASN A 125 -9.80 -11.01 16.26
N LEU A 126 -9.96 -9.85 15.62
CA LEU A 126 -8.91 -8.86 15.37
C LEU A 126 -8.13 -8.36 16.61
N ASN A 127 -8.63 -8.57 17.83
CA ASN A 127 -7.91 -8.21 19.06
C ASN A 127 -6.89 -9.28 19.48
N GLU A 128 -7.07 -10.54 19.06
CA GLU A 128 -6.09 -11.63 19.26
C GLU A 128 -5.12 -11.74 18.07
N GLY A 129 -5.50 -11.16 16.94
CA GLY A 129 -4.71 -11.08 15.72
C GLY A 129 -3.52 -10.13 15.84
N HIS A 130 -2.40 -10.54 15.27
CA HIS A 130 -1.23 -9.67 15.14
C HIS A 130 -1.30 -8.88 13.84
N LEU A 131 -2.35 -8.06 13.72
CA LEU A 131 -2.59 -7.22 12.54
C LEU A 131 -1.46 -6.19 12.34
N ASP A 132 -0.80 -5.80 13.44
CA ASP A 132 0.41 -4.98 13.44
C ASP A 132 1.51 -5.59 12.55
N ARG A 133 1.73 -6.90 12.63
CA ARG A 133 2.75 -7.61 11.82
C ARG A 133 2.39 -7.63 10.34
N PHE A 134 1.09 -7.75 10.03
CA PHE A 134 0.63 -7.66 8.64
C PHE A 134 0.89 -6.27 8.07
N TYR A 135 0.60 -5.20 8.79
CA TYR A 135 0.90 -3.84 8.33
C TYR A 135 2.40 -3.55 8.24
N TRP A 136 3.21 -4.05 9.17
CA TRP A 136 4.67 -3.95 9.06
C TRP A 136 5.23 -4.72 7.85
N MET A 137 4.67 -5.89 7.55
CA MET A 137 5.01 -6.65 6.33
C MET A 137 4.66 -5.85 5.07
N MET A 138 3.46 -5.27 5.03
CA MET A 138 3.01 -4.42 3.91
C MET A 138 3.86 -3.16 3.78
N ALA A 139 4.23 -2.51 4.89
CA ALA A 139 5.13 -1.36 4.88
C ALA A 139 6.53 -1.73 4.35
N GLY A 140 7.06 -2.90 4.72
CA GLY A 140 8.30 -3.44 4.16
C GLY A 140 8.20 -3.71 2.66
N LEU A 141 7.08 -4.28 2.20
CA LEU A 141 6.82 -4.50 0.77
C LEU A 141 6.73 -3.18 0.00
N SER A 142 6.06 -2.16 0.55
CA SER A 142 5.99 -0.81 -0.03
C SER A 142 7.38 -0.16 -0.11
N PHE A 143 8.22 -0.34 0.92
CA PHE A 143 9.60 0.16 0.90
C PHE A 143 10.46 -0.55 -0.15
N LEU A 144 10.36 -1.88 -0.27
CA LEU A 144 11.05 -2.64 -1.32
C LEU A 144 10.59 -2.22 -2.71
N ASN A 145 9.29 -1.97 -2.89
CA ASN A 145 8.74 -1.44 -4.15
C ASN A 145 9.33 -0.06 -4.49
N LEU A 146 9.46 0.83 -3.50
CA LEU A 146 10.11 2.13 -3.69
C LEU A 146 11.60 1.97 -4.08
N LEU A 147 12.33 1.06 -3.42
CA LEU A 147 13.73 0.78 -3.76
C LEU A 147 13.88 0.20 -5.17
N ALA A 148 13.02 -0.74 -5.55
CA ALA A 148 12.99 -1.31 -6.89
C ALA A 148 12.68 -0.23 -7.94
N PHE A 149 11.73 0.66 -7.65
CA PHE A 149 11.43 1.81 -8.51
C PHE A 149 12.64 2.73 -8.63
N ILE A 150 13.29 3.11 -7.53
CA ILE A 150 14.49 3.97 -7.55
C ILE A 150 15.62 3.29 -8.35
N PHE A 151 15.83 1.99 -8.16
CA PHE A 151 16.82 1.23 -8.92
C PHE A 151 16.53 1.23 -10.42
N CYS A 152 15.28 0.97 -10.81
CA CYS A 152 14.83 1.05 -12.19
C CYS A 152 14.97 2.48 -12.73
N ALA A 153 14.55 3.50 -11.97
CA ALA A 153 14.66 4.92 -12.31
C ALA A 153 16.10 5.35 -12.59
N MET A 154 17.04 4.91 -11.74
CA MET A 154 18.47 5.16 -11.91
C MET A 154 19.01 4.46 -13.18
N ARG A 155 18.51 3.25 -13.49
CA ARG A 155 18.83 2.55 -14.74
C ARG A 155 18.16 3.19 -15.96
N TYR A 156 17.04 3.88 -15.77
CA TYR A 156 16.22 4.52 -16.80
C TYR A 156 16.73 5.93 -17.17
N LYS A 157 18.03 6.09 -17.43
CA LYS A 157 18.70 7.23 -18.14
C LYS A 157 20.21 6.92 -18.22
N SER A 158 20.89 6.85 -19.37
CA SER A 158 20.75 7.59 -20.62
C SER A 158 20.90 6.68 -21.85
N LYS A 159 19.92 6.62 -22.75
CA LYS A 159 20.26 6.47 -24.18
C LYS A 159 20.72 7.85 -24.64
N LYS A 160 22.05 8.06 -24.65
CA LYS A 160 22.65 9.08 -25.52
C LYS A 160 22.26 8.66 -26.93
N PHE A 161 21.39 9.44 -27.57
CA PHE A 161 21.35 9.44 -29.03
C PHE A 161 22.70 9.98 -29.47
N SER A 162 23.55 9.09 -29.98
CA SER A 162 24.76 9.45 -30.71
C SER A 162 24.41 9.61 -32.18
#